data_AF-Q5MQK8-F1
#
_entry.id   AF-Q5MQK8-F1
#
_cell.length_a   1.000
_cell.length_b   1.000
_cell.length_c   1.000
_cell.angle_alpha   90.00
_cell.angle_beta   90.00
_cell.angle_gamma   90.00
#
_symmetry.space_group_name_H-M   'P 1'
#
loop_
_entity.id
_entity.type
_entity.pdbx_description
1 polymer ?
#
loop_
_entity_poly.entity_id
_entity_poly.type
_entity_poly.pdbx_seq_one_letter_code
_entity_poly.pdbx_strand_id
1 'polypeptide(L)'
;IFVMTQFNSASLNRHIHRTYLGGGINFTDGSVEVLAATQMPGETAGWFRGTADAVRKFIWVLEDYYKNKSIEHILILSGDQLYRMDYMELVQKHVDDNADITLSCAPVGESRASEYGLVKFDSSGRV
;
A
#
# COMPACT_ATOMS: atom_id res chain seq x y z
N ILE A 1 -4.60 -6.77 4.73
CA ILE A 1 -3.58 -6.37 3.72
C ILE A 1 -4.23 -6.52 2.36
N PHE A 2 -4.25 -5.46 1.56
CA PHE A 2 -4.74 -5.52 0.19
C PHE A 2 -3.57 -5.43 -0.79
N VAL A 3 -3.56 -6.32 -1.78
CA VAL A 3 -2.60 -6.34 -2.87
C VAL A 3 -3.32 -5.88 -4.13
N MET A 4 -3.12 -4.63 -4.53
CA MET A 4 -3.71 -4.07 -5.74
C MET A 4 -2.85 -4.42 -6.96
N THR A 5 -3.45 -5.03 -7.99
CA THR A 5 -2.74 -5.45 -9.21
C THR A 5 -3.48 -5.03 -10.46
N GLN A 6 -2.73 -4.63 -11.50
CA GLN A 6 -3.30 -4.35 -12.82
C GLN A 6 -3.93 -5.63 -13.40
N PHE A 7 -3.20 -6.74 -13.33
CA PHE A 7 -3.58 -8.01 -13.95
C PHE A 7 -4.00 -9.03 -12.89
N ASN A 8 -5.11 -9.72 -13.14
CA ASN A 8 -5.49 -10.87 -12.34
C ASN A 8 -4.66 -12.09 -12.77
N SER A 9 -3.66 -12.47 -11.98
CA SER A 9 -2.80 -13.62 -12.26
C SER A 9 -3.07 -14.79 -11.33
N ALA A 10 -3.33 -15.97 -11.91
CA ALA A 10 -3.43 -17.22 -11.17
C ALA A 10 -2.13 -17.56 -10.41
N SER A 11 -0.96 -17.13 -10.90
CA SER A 11 0.31 -17.36 -10.18
C SER A 11 0.40 -16.51 -8.92
N LEU A 12 0.00 -15.23 -8.97
CA LEU A 12 -0.01 -14.32 -7.82
C LEU A 12 -0.99 -14.83 -6.75
N ASN A 13 -2.24 -15.11 -7.13
CA ASN A 13 -3.25 -15.63 -6.20
C ASN A 13 -2.79 -16.91 -5.53
N ARG A 14 -2.22 -17.85 -6.30
CA ARG A 14 -1.69 -19.12 -5.76
C ARG A 14 -0.51 -18.91 -4.82
N HIS A 15 0.39 -17.98 -5.12
CA HIS A 15 1.53 -17.67 -4.25
C HIS A 15 1.04 -17.09 -2.92
N ILE A 16 0.21 -16.05 -2.95
CA ILE A 16 -0.33 -15.42 -1.74
C ILE A 16 -1.11 -16.43 -0.90
N HIS A 17 -1.98 -17.22 -1.54
CA HIS A 17 -2.77 -18.22 -0.83
C HIS A 17 -1.89 -19.28 -0.16
N ARG A 18 -0.91 -19.86 -0.85
CA ARG A 18 -0.04 -20.89 -0.27
C ARG A 18 0.84 -20.36 0.86
N THR A 19 1.39 -19.16 0.69
CA THR A 19 2.35 -18.58 1.64
C THR A 19 1.64 -18.07 2.89
N TYR A 20 0.52 -17.35 2.73
CA TYR A 20 -0.09 -16.60 3.83
C TYR A 20 -1.39 -17.20 4.36
N LEU A 21 -2.12 -18.00 3.57
CA LEU A 21 -3.44 -18.53 3.96
C LEU A 21 -3.44 -20.06 4.16
N GLY A 22 -2.64 -20.81 3.40
CA GLY A 22 -2.60 -22.28 3.41
C GLY A 22 -1.48 -22.88 4.26
N GLY A 23 -0.55 -22.06 4.75
CA GLY A 23 0.68 -22.50 5.44
C GLY A 23 0.63 -22.50 6.97
N GLY A 24 -0.53 -22.24 7.60
CA GLY A 24 -0.66 -22.22 9.07
C GLY A 24 -0.33 -20.88 9.74
N ILE A 25 -0.21 -19.79 8.96
CA ILE A 25 -0.22 -18.43 9.51
C ILE A 25 -1.66 -18.12 9.94
N ASN A 26 -1.96 -18.34 11.22
CA ASN A 26 -3.25 -17.98 11.80
C ASN A 26 -3.27 -16.48 12.06
N PHE A 27 -3.80 -15.72 11.12
CA PHE A 27 -4.23 -14.37 11.41
C PHE A 27 -5.37 -14.43 12.44
N THR A 28 -5.20 -13.76 13.58
CA THR A 28 -6.27 -13.64 14.59
C THR A 28 -7.41 -12.74 14.10
N ASP A 29 -7.08 -11.62 13.45
CA ASP A 29 -8.04 -10.68 12.84
C ASP A 29 -7.52 -10.05 11.52
N GLY A 30 -6.63 -10.76 10.83
CA GLY A 30 -5.97 -10.31 9.60
C GLY A 30 -6.36 -11.14 8.38
N SER A 31 -6.25 -10.54 7.20
CA SER A 31 -6.38 -11.24 5.92
C SER A 31 -5.42 -10.62 4.89
N VAL A 32 -5.11 -11.39 3.85
CA VAL A 32 -4.42 -10.90 2.65
C VAL A 32 -5.32 -11.16 1.45
N GLU A 33 -5.76 -10.08 0.80
CA GLU A 33 -6.67 -10.14 -0.35
C GLU A 33 -6.06 -9.46 -1.57
N VAL A 34 -6.26 -10.05 -2.75
CA VAL A 34 -5.78 -9.52 -4.02
C VAL A 34 -6.94 -8.82 -4.74
N LEU A 35 -6.75 -7.54 -5.05
CA LEU A 35 -7.71 -6.70 -5.75
C LEU A 35 -7.19 -6.38 -7.15
N ALA A 36 -7.75 -7.01 -8.18
CA ALA A 36 -7.32 -6.84 -9.55
C ALA A 36 -8.20 -5.85 -10.32
N ALA A 37 -7.60 -5.00 -11.17
CA ALA A 37 -8.34 -4.01 -11.97
C ALA A 37 -9.46 -4.64 -12.82
N THR A 38 -9.24 -5.88 -13.29
CA THR A 38 -10.21 -6.64 -14.10
C THR A 38 -11.45 -7.10 -13.33
N GLN A 39 -11.49 -6.99 -12.00
CA GLN A 39 -12.64 -7.37 -11.17
C GLN A 39 -13.68 -6.24 -11.00
N MET A 40 -13.43 -5.05 -11.58
CA MET A 40 -14.35 -3.92 -11.50
C MET A 40 -15.67 -4.19 -12.24
N PRO A 41 -16.84 -4.10 -11.58
CA PRO A 41 -18.13 -4.25 -12.24
C PRO A 41 -18.44 -3.09 -13.20
N GLY A 42 -18.91 -3.38 -14.41
CA GLY A 42 -19.65 -2.41 -15.24
C GLY A 42 -18.86 -1.48 -16.17
N GLU A 43 -17.52 -1.50 -16.16
CA GLU A 43 -16.69 -0.89 -17.23
C GLU A 43 -16.02 -1.99 -18.05
N THR A 44 -15.73 -1.74 -19.34
CA THR A 44 -14.73 -2.53 -20.08
C THR A 44 -13.43 -2.53 -19.28
N ALA A 45 -13.17 -3.61 -18.53
CA ALA A 45 -12.07 -3.84 -17.59
C ALA A 45 -11.01 -2.73 -17.62
N GLY A 46 -11.31 -1.61 -16.96
CA GLY A 46 -10.51 -0.41 -17.07
C GLY A 46 -9.28 -0.61 -16.21
N TRP A 47 -8.11 -0.81 -16.83
CA TRP A 47 -6.81 -0.76 -16.16
C TRP A 47 -6.72 0.45 -15.23
N PHE A 48 -5.97 0.34 -14.14
CA PHE A 48 -5.73 1.53 -13.32
C PHE A 48 -4.92 2.53 -14.14
N ARG A 49 -5.33 3.79 -14.09
CA ARG A 49 -4.59 4.89 -14.73
C ARG A 49 -3.36 5.33 -13.94
N GLY A 50 -3.15 4.74 -12.76
CA GLY A 50 -2.04 5.00 -11.86
C GLY A 50 -2.32 4.41 -10.48
N THR A 51 -1.37 4.56 -9.54
CA THR A 51 -1.51 4.04 -8.17
C THR A 51 -2.65 4.70 -7.40
N ALA A 52 -2.81 6.03 -7.53
CA ALA A 52 -3.94 6.75 -6.94
C ALA A 52 -5.30 6.30 -7.51
N ASP A 53 -5.36 5.99 -8.81
CA ASP A 53 -6.57 5.48 -9.45
C ASP A 53 -6.92 4.07 -8.95
N ALA A 54 -5.92 3.23 -8.67
CA ALA A 54 -6.12 1.92 -8.06
C ALA A 54 -6.83 2.04 -6.69
N VAL A 55 -6.32 2.92 -5.82
CA VAL A 55 -6.94 3.17 -4.51
C VAL A 55 -8.35 3.74 -4.67
N ARG A 56 -8.53 4.74 -5.54
CA ARG A 56 -9.83 5.36 -5.82
C ARG A 56 -10.88 4.33 -6.28
N LYS A 57 -10.53 3.42 -7.18
CA LYS A 57 -11.45 2.40 -7.72
C LYS A 57 -11.91 1.39 -6.67
N PHE A 58 -11.09 1.13 -5.65
CA PHE A 58 -11.43 0.24 -4.54
C PHE A 58 -11.79 0.96 -3.25
N ILE A 59 -12.06 2.27 -3.29
CA ILE A 59 -12.38 3.04 -2.08
C ILE A 59 -13.59 2.45 -1.34
N TRP A 60 -14.57 1.91 -2.07
CA TRP A 60 -15.75 1.25 -1.50
C TRP A 60 -15.41 -0.01 -0.69
N VAL A 61 -14.37 -0.76 -1.08
CA VAL A 61 -13.86 -1.91 -0.29
C VAL A 61 -13.23 -1.41 0.99
N LEU A 62 -12.42 -0.36 0.90
CA LEU A 62 -11.76 0.24 2.06
C LEU A 62 -12.77 0.84 3.03
N GLU A 63 -13.84 1.48 2.53
CA GLU A 63 -14.93 2.03 3.34
C GLU A 63 -15.74 0.95 4.07
N ASP A 64 -16.00 -0.19 3.43
CA ASP A 64 -16.67 -1.32 4.09
C ASP A 64 -15.81 -1.84 5.27
N TYR A 65 -14.50 -1.98 5.05
CA TYR A 65 -13.58 -2.34 6.11
C TYR A 65 -13.49 -1.27 7.21
N TYR A 66 -13.48 0.02 6.86
CA TYR A 66 -13.47 1.12 7.83
C TYR A 66 -14.74 1.15 8.70
N LYS A 67 -15.90 0.77 8.16
CA LYS A 67 -17.16 0.69 8.92
C LYS A 67 -17.18 -0.51 9.87
N ASN A 68 -16.60 -1.62 9.44
CA ASN A 68 -16.64 -2.89 10.19
C ASN A 68 -15.43 -3.09 11.11
N LYS A 69 -14.33 -2.37 10.89
CA LYS A 69 -13.10 -2.40 11.69
C LYS A 69 -12.67 -0.98 12.04
N SER A 70 -12.20 -0.76 13.26
CA SER A 70 -11.64 0.52 13.71
C SER A 70 -10.25 0.73 13.10
N ILE A 71 -10.18 1.15 11.84
CA ILE A 71 -8.93 1.47 11.14
C ILE A 71 -8.60 2.94 11.38
N GLU A 72 -7.48 3.21 12.05
CA GLU A 72 -7.03 4.58 12.34
C GLU A 72 -6.07 5.13 11.26
N HIS A 73 -5.25 4.25 10.68
CA HIS A 73 -4.21 4.63 9.72
C HIS A 73 -4.18 3.69 8.51
N ILE A 74 -3.82 4.24 7.35
CA ILE A 74 -3.64 3.49 6.10
C ILE A 74 -2.17 3.59 5.69
N LEU A 75 -1.52 2.42 5.57
CA LEU A 75 -0.15 2.30 5.07
C LEU A 75 -0.19 1.92 3.58
N ILE A 76 0.38 2.78 2.73
CA ILE A 76 0.53 2.53 1.29
C ILE A 76 1.98 2.12 1.00
N LEU A 77 2.16 0.95 0.40
CA LEU A 77 3.48 0.37 0.11
C LEU A 77 3.66 0.10 -1.38
N SER A 78 4.89 0.26 -1.87
CA SER A 78 5.28 -0.21 -3.21
C SER A 78 5.61 -1.70 -3.18
N GLY A 79 5.13 -2.46 -4.16
CA GLY A 79 5.30 -3.91 -4.22
C GLY A 79 6.58 -4.40 -4.92
N ASP A 80 7.43 -3.50 -5.40
CA ASP A 80 8.57 -3.77 -6.30
C ASP A 80 9.95 -3.43 -5.68
N GLN A 81 9.97 -2.99 -4.43
CA GLN A 81 11.21 -2.61 -3.74
C GLN A 81 11.69 -3.74 -2.83
N LEU A 82 12.99 -4.06 -2.90
CA LEU A 82 13.64 -5.00 -1.99
C LEU A 82 14.22 -4.25 -0.79
N TYR A 83 13.56 -4.35 0.36
CA TYR A 83 14.03 -3.75 1.61
C TYR A 83 13.44 -4.48 2.83
N ARG A 84 13.92 -4.11 4.01
CA ARG A 84 13.32 -4.45 5.29
C ARG A 84 13.17 -3.17 6.09
N MET A 85 11.98 -2.94 6.65
CA MET A 85 11.65 -1.78 7.46
C MET A 85 10.68 -2.21 8.57
N ASP A 86 10.85 -1.64 9.77
CA ASP A 86 9.80 -1.66 10.78
C ASP A 86 8.83 -0.50 10.52
N TYR A 87 7.61 -0.81 10.10
CA TYR A 87 6.61 0.22 9.81
C TYR A 87 6.03 0.86 11.07
N MET A 88 6.20 0.26 12.26
CA MET A 88 5.70 0.84 13.49
C MET A 88 6.42 2.14 13.83
N GLU A 89 7.71 2.26 13.52
CA GLU A 89 8.45 3.52 13.69
C GLU A 89 7.89 4.63 12.80
N LEU A 90 7.48 4.30 11.57
CA LEU A 90 6.87 5.25 10.63
C LEU A 90 5.49 5.70 11.11
N VAL A 91 4.67 4.76 11.57
CA VAL A 91 3.33 5.05 12.12
C VAL A 91 3.43 5.87 13.39
N GLN A 92 4.35 5.53 14.30
CA GLN A 92 4.54 6.30 15.52
C GLN A 92 4.93 7.75 15.22
N LYS A 93 5.86 7.97 14.28
CA LYS A 93 6.24 9.32 13.86
C LYS A 93 5.08 10.09 13.23
N HIS A 94 4.24 9.41 12.44
CA HIS A 94 3.03 10.01 11.87
C HIS A 94 2.05 10.50 12.95
N VAL A 95 1.84 9.69 13.99
CA VAL A 95 1.00 10.03 15.15
C VAL A 95 1.62 11.17 15.96
N ASP A 96 2.91 11.08 16.29
CA ASP A 96 3.62 12.06 17.11
C ASP A 96 3.65 13.45 16.45
N ASP A 97 3.84 13.50 15.12
CA ASP A 97 3.86 14.74 14.35
C ASP A 97 2.43 15.26 14.04
N ASN A 98 1.38 14.47 14.35
CA ASN A 98 0.00 14.72 13.94
C ASN A 98 -0.10 15.12 12.46
N ALA A 99 0.58 14.36 11.60
CA ALA A 99 0.71 14.65 10.18
C ALA A 99 -0.48 14.10 9.39
N ASP A 100 -0.91 14.80 8.32
CA ASP A 100 -1.92 14.25 7.40
C ASP A 100 -1.34 13.10 6.55
N ILE A 101 -0.07 13.24 6.15
CA ILE A 101 0.67 12.28 5.32
C ILE A 101 2.12 12.25 5.81
N THR A 102 2.66 11.04 6.00
CA THR A 102 4.08 10.82 6.30
C THR A 102 4.73 10.05 5.16
N LEU A 103 5.86 10.56 4.66
CA LEU A 103 6.63 9.94 3.59
C LEU A 103 7.89 9.28 4.16
N SER A 104 8.15 8.02 3.78
CA SER A 104 9.45 7.38 4.01
C SER A 104 10.39 7.74 2.86
N CYS A 105 11.47 8.46 3.17
CA CYS A 105 12.44 8.94 2.19
C CYS A 105 13.81 8.30 2.46
N ALA A 106 14.49 7.86 1.40
CA ALA A 106 15.86 7.39 1.47
C ALA A 106 16.82 8.46 0.94
N PRO A 107 17.97 8.72 1.60
CA PRO A 107 18.96 9.63 1.06
C PRO A 107 19.58 9.04 -0.20
N VAL A 108 19.70 9.86 -1.24
CA VAL A 108 20.31 9.50 -2.52
C VAL A 108 21.45 10.46 -2.85
N GLY A 109 22.52 9.94 -3.46
CA GLY A 109 23.61 10.77 -3.95
C GLY A 109 23.16 11.65 -5.11
N GLU A 110 23.76 12.83 -5.24
CA GLU A 110 23.40 13.84 -6.26
C GLU A 110 23.41 13.27 -7.69
N SER A 111 24.37 12.40 -8.01
CA SER A 111 24.51 11.79 -9.33
C SER A 111 23.30 10.94 -9.76
N ARG A 112 22.50 10.46 -8.80
CA ARG A 112 21.32 9.62 -9.04
C ARG A 112 20.02 10.33 -8.69
N ALA A 113 20.08 11.56 -8.20
CA ALA A 113 18.91 12.29 -7.68
C ALA A 113 17.79 12.42 -8.74
N SER A 114 18.14 12.61 -10.01
CA SER A 114 17.18 12.72 -11.12
C SER A 114 16.41 11.43 -11.43
N GLU A 115 16.84 10.27 -10.91
CA GLU A 115 16.12 8.99 -11.06
C GLU A 115 14.93 8.87 -10.09
N TYR A 116 14.83 9.78 -9.11
CA TYR A 116 13.88 9.67 -8.00
C TYR A 116 12.98 10.90 -7.88
N GLY A 117 11.86 10.74 -7.18
CA GLY A 117 11.06 11.86 -6.70
C GLY A 117 11.79 12.55 -5.54
N LEU A 118 12.28 13.77 -5.79
CA LEU A 118 12.95 14.56 -4.77
C LEU A 118 11.93 15.32 -3.92
N VAL A 119 12.21 15.39 -2.63
CA VAL A 119 11.37 16.09 -1.65
C VAL A 119 12.25 17.13 -0.95
N LYS A 120 11.73 18.35 -0.85
CA LYS A 120 12.33 19.40 -0.02
C LYS A 120 11.57 19.43 1.30
N PHE A 121 12.28 19.59 2.40
CA PHE A 121 11.68 19.71 3.72
C PHE A 121 12.42 20.79 4.53
N ASP A 122 11.76 21.31 5.56
CA ASP A 122 12.32 22.32 6.47
C ASP A 122 13.19 21.69 7.56
N SER A 123 13.74 22.51 8.47
CA SER A 123 14.58 22.03 9.58
C SER A 123 13.85 21.12 10.59
N SER A 124 12.52 21.10 10.58
CA SER A 124 11.71 20.20 11.41
C SER A 124 11.38 18.88 10.71
N GLY A 125 11.76 18.72 9.44
CA GLY A 125 11.46 17.53 8.65
C GLY A 125 10.09 17.56 7.96
N ARG A 126 9.40 18.70 7.95
CA ARG A 126 8.12 18.87 7.23
C ARG A 126 8.38 19.22 5.78
N VAL A 127 7.67 18.54 4.88
CA VAL A 127 7.69 18.76 3.42
C VAL A 127 6.96 20.05 3.05
#